data_AF-A0A5C6XH23-F1
#
_entry.id   AF-A0A5C6XH23-F1
#
_cell.length_a   1.000
_cell.length_b   1.000
_cell.length_c   1.000
_cell.angle_alpha   90.00
_cell.angle_beta   90.00
_cell.angle_gamma   90.00
#
_symmetry.space_group_name_H-M   'P 1'
#
loop_
_entity.id
_entity.type
_entity.pdbx_description
1 polymer ?
#
loop_
_entity_poly.entity_id
_entity_poly.type
_entity_poly.pdbx_seq_one_letter_code
_entity_poly.pdbx_strand_id
1 'polypeptide(L)'
;MVVNIRARAIAILREVERFDDVDEEELLSRLQALVPGLSEDGGELTETLQTLITRLEMMHFQLCAAQRPEALRHELRQALARLQAMTSP
;
A
#
# COMPACT_ATOMS: atom_id res chain seq x y z
N MET A 1 -18.49 -12.41 -7.93
CA MET A 1 -17.06 -12.55 -8.29
C MET A 1 -16.29 -12.05 -7.09
N VAL A 2 -15.72 -12.92 -6.25
CA VAL A 2 -14.95 -12.48 -5.08
C VAL A 2 -13.63 -11.94 -5.62
N VAL A 3 -13.51 -10.60 -5.69
CA VAL A 3 -12.25 -9.95 -6.04
C VAL A 3 -11.30 -10.24 -4.89
N ASN A 4 -10.18 -10.91 -5.15
CA ASN A 4 -9.17 -11.15 -4.11
C ASN A 4 -8.46 -9.82 -3.82
N ILE A 5 -8.87 -9.13 -2.76
CA ILE A 5 -8.43 -7.75 -2.48
C ILE A 5 -6.96 -7.73 -2.12
N ARG A 6 -6.49 -8.76 -1.40
CA ARG A 6 -5.05 -8.96 -1.15
C ARG A 6 -4.24 -9.02 -2.43
N ALA A 7 -4.66 -9.82 -3.43
CA ALA A 7 -3.98 -9.90 -4.71
C ALA A 7 -3.97 -8.55 -5.45
N ARG A 8 -5.07 -7.79 -5.33
CA ARG A 8 -5.19 -6.45 -5.92
C ARG A 8 -4.29 -5.42 -5.24
N ALA A 9 -4.18 -5.47 -3.91
CA ALA A 9 -3.25 -4.66 -3.14
C ALA A 9 -1.79 -4.96 -3.53
N ILE A 10 -1.42 -6.24 -3.59
CA ILE A 10 -0.08 -6.66 -4.03
C ILE A 10 0.22 -6.17 -5.45
N ALA A 11 -0.76 -6.23 -6.36
CA ALA A 11 -0.60 -5.75 -7.74
C ALA A 11 -0.32 -4.23 -7.77
N ILE A 12 -1.09 -3.43 -7.03
CA ILE A 12 -0.89 -1.98 -6.93
C ILE A 12 0.52 -1.67 -6.38
N LEU A 13 0.93 -2.30 -5.28
CA LEU A 13 2.24 -2.06 -4.68
C LEU A 13 3.40 -2.46 -5.60
N ARG A 14 3.27 -3.56 -6.36
CA ARG A 14 4.28 -3.99 -7.34
C ARG A 14 4.38 -3.10 -8.56
N GLU A 15 3.26 -2.56 -9.01
CA GLU A 15 3.23 -1.62 -10.12
C GLU A 15 4.02 -0.37 -9.73
N VAL A 16 3.78 0.14 -8.54
CA VAL A 16 4.46 1.32 -7.99
C VAL A 16 5.95 1.09 -7.74
N GLU A 17 6.36 -0.09 -7.27
CA GLU A 17 7.79 -0.39 -7.08
C GLU A 17 8.58 -0.38 -8.41
N ARG A 18 7.91 -0.57 -9.55
CA ARG A 18 8.55 -0.64 -10.87
C ARG A 18 8.69 0.72 -11.57
N PHE A 19 7.97 1.75 -11.12
CA PHE A 19 8.04 3.08 -11.71
C PHE A 19 8.92 3.98 -10.85
N ASP A 20 9.89 4.65 -11.48
CA ASP A 20 10.76 5.62 -10.80
C ASP A 20 10.02 6.92 -10.44
N ASP A 21 8.94 7.22 -11.16
CA ASP A 21 8.03 8.35 -10.92
C ASP A 21 6.71 7.80 -10.36
N VAL A 22 6.61 7.77 -9.04
CA VAL A 22 5.39 7.35 -8.35
C VAL A 22 4.57 8.58 -8.03
N ASP A 23 3.37 8.66 -8.61
CA ASP A 23 2.37 9.60 -8.14
C ASP A 23 1.80 9.12 -6.80
N GLU A 24 2.20 9.81 -5.73
CA GLU A 24 1.80 9.49 -4.35
C GLU A 24 0.29 9.65 -4.14
N GLU A 25 -0.32 10.62 -4.82
CA GLU A 25 -1.76 10.90 -4.72
C GLU A 25 -2.56 9.81 -5.44
N GLU A 26 -2.11 9.38 -6.62
CA GLU A 26 -2.72 8.26 -7.33
C GLU A 26 -2.62 6.98 -6.50
N LEU A 27 -1.45 6.71 -5.92
CA LEU A 27 -1.23 5.55 -5.08
C LEU A 27 -2.15 5.55 -3.85
N LEU A 28 -2.21 6.67 -3.14
CA LEU A 28 -3.10 6.83 -1.98
C LEU A 28 -4.55 6.60 -2.37
N SER A 29 -5.01 7.19 -3.48
CA SER A 29 -6.37 7.01 -3.99
C SER A 29 -6.68 5.55 -4.31
N ARG A 30 -5.75 4.86 -5.00
CA ARG A 30 -5.89 3.44 -5.35
C ARG A 30 -5.92 2.54 -4.12
N LEU A 31 -5.15 2.83 -3.08
CA LEU A 31 -5.15 2.08 -1.82
C LEU A 31 -6.43 2.35 -1.00
N GLN A 32 -6.87 3.61 -0.89
CA GLN A 32 -8.11 3.98 -0.22
C GLN A 32 -9.33 3.33 -0.87
N ALA A 33 -9.34 3.17 -2.20
CA ALA A 33 -10.41 2.47 -2.93
C ALA A 33 -10.51 0.98 -2.58
N LEU A 34 -9.47 0.36 -2.00
CA LEU A 34 -9.51 -1.02 -1.54
C LEU A 34 -10.16 -1.15 -0.15
N VAL A 35 -10.11 -0.09 0.68
CA VAL A 35 -10.56 -0.13 2.09
C VAL A 35 -11.99 -0.65 2.25
N PRO A 36 -12.99 -0.23 1.46
CA PRO A 36 -14.36 -0.72 1.62
C PRO A 36 -14.52 -2.23 1.37
N GLY A 37 -13.60 -2.85 0.63
CA GLY A 37 -13.62 -4.29 0.43
C GLY A 37 -12.88 -5.07 1.53
N LEU A 38 -11.93 -4.44 2.23
CA LEU A 38 -11.04 -5.13 3.18
C LEU A 38 -11.79 -5.71 4.38
N SER A 39 -12.94 -5.13 4.73
CA SER A 39 -13.80 -5.60 5.82
C SER A 39 -14.23 -7.08 5.70
N GLU A 40 -14.15 -7.67 4.50
CA GLU A 40 -14.51 -9.08 4.26
C GLU A 40 -13.30 -10.04 4.30
N ASP A 41 -12.06 -9.55 4.18
CA ASP A 41 -10.85 -10.36 3.92
C ASP A 41 -9.97 -10.61 5.17
N GLY A 42 -10.44 -10.22 6.36
CA GLY A 42 -9.75 -10.44 7.64
C GLY A 42 -9.03 -9.22 8.22
N GLY A 43 -8.88 -9.20 9.54
CA GLY A 43 -8.40 -8.04 10.30
C GLY A 43 -6.95 -7.64 10.00
N GLU A 44 -6.05 -8.61 9.83
CA GLU A 44 -4.62 -8.36 9.66
C GLU A 44 -4.28 -7.69 8.30
N LEU A 45 -5.03 -8.03 7.24
CA LEU A 45 -4.90 -7.41 5.93
C LEU A 45 -5.36 -5.96 5.99
N THR A 46 -6.52 -5.75 6.62
CA THR A 46 -7.13 -4.43 6.82
C THR A 46 -6.18 -3.52 7.60
N GLU A 47 -5.62 -4.02 8.70
CA GLU A 47 -4.69 -3.28 9.56
C GLU A 47 -3.40 -2.92 8.81
N THR A 48 -2.84 -3.85 8.04
CA THR A 48 -1.62 -3.61 7.26
C THR A 48 -1.82 -2.50 6.23
N LEU A 49 -2.93 -2.53 5.49
CA LEU A 49 -3.23 -1.53 4.47
C LEU A 49 -3.61 -0.18 5.05
N GLN A 50 -4.41 -0.15 6.13
CA GLN A 50 -4.72 1.09 6.83
C GLN A 50 -3.45 1.73 7.41
N THR A 51 -2.56 0.93 8.00
CA THR A 51 -1.26 1.43 8.49
C THR A 51 -0.43 2.04 7.38
N LEU A 52 -0.37 1.39 6.21
CA LEU A 52 0.34 1.91 5.05
C LEU A 52 -0.27 3.26 4.59
N ILE A 53 -1.59 3.33 4.43
CA ILE A 53 -2.29 4.55 4.02
C ILE A 53 -1.96 5.70 4.98
N THR A 54 -2.12 5.50 6.28
CA THR A 54 -1.82 6.52 7.29
C THR A 54 -0.36 6.99 7.22
N ARG A 55 0.60 6.09 7.01
CA ARG A 55 2.02 6.46 6.89
C ARG A 55 2.30 7.24 5.62
N LEU A 56 1.74 6.84 4.49
CA LEU A 56 1.87 7.55 3.22
C LEU A 56 1.26 8.96 3.31
N GLU A 57 0.08 9.11 3.94
CA GLU A 57 -0.53 10.40 4.22
C GLU A 57 0.38 11.26 5.11
N MET A 58 0.87 10.71 6.23
CA MET A 58 1.79 11.43 7.11
C MET A 58 3.06 11.88 6.37
N MET A 59 3.65 11.01 5.56
CA MET A 59 4.84 11.36 4.77
C MET A 59 4.58 12.44 3.75
N HIS A 60 3.43 12.41 3.09
CA HIS A 60 3.03 13.46 2.15
C HIS A 60 2.94 14.83 2.84
N PHE A 61 2.44 14.87 4.08
CA PHE A 61 2.37 16.10 4.89
C PHE A 61 3.70 16.51 5.55
N GLN A 62 4.55 15.55 5.94
CA GLN A 62 5.71 15.81 6.82
C GLN A 62 7.06 15.86 6.09
N LEU A 63 7.20 15.19 4.94
CA LEU A 63 8.47 15.11 4.22
C LEU A 63 8.55 16.11 3.06
N CYS A 64 9.73 16.70 2.89
CA CYS A 64 10.06 17.47 1.69
C CYS A 64 10.12 16.54 0.47
N ALA A 65 9.80 17.08 -0.71
CA ALA A 65 9.73 16.32 -1.97
C ALA A 65 11.00 15.50 -2.30
N ALA A 66 12.18 15.93 -1.83
CA ALA A 66 13.43 15.20 -2.03
C ALA A 66 13.58 13.93 -1.16
N GLN A 67 12.92 13.86 0.00
CA GLN A 67 13.02 12.72 0.93
C GLN A 67 11.88 11.70 0.74
N ARG A 68 10.78 12.14 0.15
CA ARG A 68 9.59 11.29 -0.04
C ARG A 68 9.84 10.05 -0.90
N PRO A 69 10.54 10.09 -2.05
CA PRO A 69 10.63 8.92 -2.92
C PRO A 69 11.29 7.72 -2.24
N GLU A 70 12.35 7.97 -1.47
CA GLU A 70 13.09 6.90 -0.80
C GLU A 70 12.32 6.32 0.39
N ALA A 71 11.72 7.19 1.20
CA ALA A 71 10.84 6.76 2.29
C ALA A 71 9.62 5.99 1.75
N LEU A 72 9.06 6.42 0.62
CA LEU A 72 7.86 5.82 0.03
C LEU A 72 8.17 4.44 -0.51
N ARG A 73 9.29 4.28 -1.23
CA ARG A 73 9.78 2.96 -1.63
C ARG A 73 10.03 2.04 -0.43
N HIS A 74 10.55 2.57 0.67
CA HIS A 74 10.79 1.77 1.87
C HIS A 74 9.49 1.24 2.47
N GLU A 75 8.50 2.09 2.69
CA GLU A 75 7.20 1.71 3.24
C GLU A 75 6.45 0.72 2.34
N LEU A 76 6.47 0.95 1.01
CA LEU A 76 5.84 0.05 0.05
C LEU A 76 6.48 -1.34 0.05
N ARG A 77 7.81 -1.42 0.13
CA ARG A 77 8.52 -2.71 0.24
C ARG A 77 8.17 -3.44 1.53
N GLN A 78 8.12 -2.74 2.66
CA GLN A 78 7.73 -3.35 3.93
C GLN A 78 6.30 -3.89 3.88
N ALA A 79 5.36 -3.10 3.35
CA ALA A 79 3.97 -3.53 3.21
C ALA A 79 3.83 -4.72 2.25
N LEU A 80 4.52 -4.67 1.10
CA LEU A 80 4.53 -5.77 0.14
C LEU A 80 5.05 -7.07 0.78
N ALA A 81 6.16 -7.00 1.52
CA ALA A 81 6.75 -8.14 2.19
C ALA A 81 5.78 -8.75 3.23
N ARG A 82 5.09 -7.91 4.02
CA ARG A 82 4.07 -8.37 4.99
C ARG A 82 2.92 -9.08 4.28
N LEU A 83 2.36 -8.46 3.24
CA LEU A 83 1.25 -9.03 2.48
C LEU A 83 1.61 -10.37 1.80
N GLN A 84 2.86 -10.52 1.37
CA GLN A 84 3.38 -11.79 0.83
C GLN A 84 3.67 -12.82 1.92
N ALA A 85 4.11 -12.40 3.11
CA ALA A 85 4.31 -13.31 4.24
C ALA A 85 2.98 -13.92 4.73
N MET A 86 1.87 -13.18 4.63
CA MET A 86 0.52 -13.68 4.90
C MET A 86 0.04 -14.76 3.89
N THR A 87 0.83 -15.05 2.85
CA THR A 87 0.62 -16.16 1.90
C THR A 87 1.52 -17.38 2.13
N SER A 88 2.43 -17.34 3.12
CA SER A 88 3.06 -18.58 3.57
C SER A 88 2.03 -19.42 4.34
N PRO A 89 1.84 -20.70 3.98
CA PRO A 89 0.92 -21.61 4.66
C PRO A 89 1.30 -21.88 6.12
#